data_AF-A0A8T5R1M8-F1
#
_entry.id   AF-A0A8T5R1M8-F1
#
_cell.length_a   1.000
_cell.length_b   1.000
_cell.length_c   1.000
_cell.angle_alpha   90.00
_cell.angle_beta   90.00
_cell.angle_gamma   90.00
#
_symmetry.space_group_name_H-M   'P 1'
#
loop_
_entity.id
_entity.type
_entity.pdbx_description
1 polymer ?
#
loop_
_entity_poly.entity_id
_entity_poly.type
_entity_poly.pdbx_seq_one_letter_code
_entity_poly.pdbx_strand_id
1 'polypeptide(L)'
;MTFYEIKRNVPTEFKLIIFLIILAGIITTLMVVKVEVEEEYIDEVNEEFIISNITQEVINETKTINISKTKSEPIGYKVIKDSVLRNKYENEKKYLSQKYDIIFDEEITFCVLGEYKLIENYRLVNVDDVEICFENETSKNIELKEIYVGIKDDFHFEFNITYSPTKNVTTYEISYETVPKIVNVTINDTIVKTDNVTKTRIKEISLMKWILG
;
A
#
# COMPACT_ATOMS: atom_id res chain seq x y z
N MET A 1 -83.79 -96.13 62.69
CA MET A 1 -82.32 -95.99 62.53
C MET A 1 -82.02 -94.50 62.57
N THR A 2 -81.54 -94.01 63.71
CA THR A 2 -81.29 -92.59 63.96
C THR A 2 -79.82 -92.28 63.75
N PHE A 3 -79.52 -91.40 62.79
CA PHE A 3 -78.15 -90.92 62.53
C PHE A 3 -77.86 -89.71 63.42
N TYR A 4 -76.77 -89.78 64.18
CA TYR A 4 -76.26 -88.67 64.97
C TYR A 4 -75.28 -87.84 64.12
N GLU A 5 -75.58 -86.56 63.96
CA GLU A 5 -74.70 -85.59 63.28
C GLU A 5 -73.67 -85.06 64.29
N ILE A 6 -72.41 -85.47 64.15
CA ILE A 6 -71.32 -85.00 65.02
C ILE A 6 -70.80 -83.68 64.46
N LYS A 7 -71.22 -82.55 65.04
CA LYS A 7 -70.57 -81.25 64.82
C LYS A 7 -69.17 -81.27 65.43
N ARG A 8 -68.14 -81.44 64.61
CA ARG A 8 -66.74 -81.27 65.01
C ARG A 8 -66.44 -79.77 65.11
N ASN A 9 -66.24 -79.28 66.33
CA ASN A 9 -65.81 -77.91 66.56
C ASN A 9 -64.28 -77.85 66.35
N VAL A 10 -63.84 -77.26 65.24
CA VAL A 10 -62.40 -77.11 64.94
C VAL A 10 -61.82 -76.04 65.87
N PRO A 11 -60.72 -76.32 66.60
CA PRO A 11 -60.07 -75.35 67.48
C PRO A 11 -59.70 -74.06 66.74
N THR A 12 -59.87 -72.92 67.39
CA THR A 12 -59.64 -71.58 66.80
C THR A 12 -58.21 -71.40 66.28
N GLU A 13 -57.23 -72.04 66.93
CA GLU A 13 -55.82 -72.03 66.54
C GLU A 13 -55.59 -72.60 65.13
N PHE A 14 -56.31 -73.66 64.76
CA PHE A 14 -56.22 -74.27 63.43
C PHE A 14 -56.73 -73.35 62.33
N LYS A 15 -57.76 -72.55 62.61
CA LYS A 15 -58.29 -71.57 61.65
C LYS A 15 -57.29 -70.44 61.39
N LEU A 16 -56.55 -70.04 62.42
CA LEU A 16 -55.56 -68.96 62.33
C LEU A 16 -54.33 -69.38 61.52
N ILE A 17 -53.88 -70.63 61.67
CA ILE A 17 -52.81 -71.21 60.85
C ILE A 17 -53.22 -71.23 59.37
N ILE A 18 -54.43 -71.71 59.06
CA ILE A 18 -54.94 -71.75 57.68
C ILE A 18 -55.02 -70.33 57.09
N PHE A 19 -55.47 -69.36 57.88
CA PHE A 19 -55.52 -67.96 57.45
C PHE A 19 -54.14 -67.40 57.11
N LEU A 20 -53.12 -67.68 57.93
CA LEU A 20 -51.74 -67.25 57.68
C LEU A 20 -51.15 -67.88 56.41
N ILE A 21 -51.46 -69.16 56.14
CA ILE A 21 -51.03 -69.84 54.91
C ILE A 21 -51.64 -69.18 53.67
N ILE A 22 -52.93 -68.84 53.71
CA ILE A 22 -53.61 -68.15 52.61
C ILE A 22 -53.01 -66.75 52.41
N LEU A 23 -52.77 -66.01 53.50
CA LEU A 23 -52.19 -64.68 53.46
C LEU A 23 -50.77 -64.69 52.86
N ALA A 24 -49.93 -65.66 53.24
CA ALA A 24 -48.60 -65.83 52.70
C ALA A 24 -48.62 -66.12 51.19
N GLY A 25 -49.56 -66.96 50.72
CA GLY A 25 -49.75 -67.24 49.30
C GLY A 25 -50.09 -65.96 48.51
N ILE A 26 -50.99 -65.12 49.02
CA ILE A 26 -51.37 -63.86 48.37
C ILE A 26 -50.17 -62.90 48.28
N ILE A 27 -49.38 -62.77 49.35
CA ILE A 27 -48.21 -61.88 49.37
C ILE A 27 -47.17 -62.30 48.32
N THR A 28 -46.96 -63.61 48.11
CA THR A 28 -46.00 -64.07 47.08
C THR A 28 -46.42 -63.73 45.64
N THR A 29 -47.72 -63.61 45.36
CA THR A 29 -48.21 -63.20 44.02
C THR A 29 -48.03 -61.72 43.71
N LEU A 30 -47.71 -60.89 44.71
CA LEU A 30 -47.54 -59.44 44.58
C LEU A 30 -46.08 -58.99 44.45
N MET A 31 -45.11 -59.91 44.44
CA MET A 31 -43.70 -59.55 44.22
C MET A 31 -43.45 -59.22 42.74
N VAL A 32 -43.38 -57.93 42.44
CA VAL A 32 -42.94 -57.40 41.14
C VAL A 32 -41.45 -57.67 40.98
N VAL A 33 -41.07 -58.42 39.95
CA VAL A 33 -39.68 -58.63 39.56
C VAL A 33 -39.23 -57.46 38.69
N LYS A 34 -38.24 -56.69 39.14
CA LYS A 34 -37.58 -55.66 38.31
C LYS A 34 -36.61 -56.35 37.34
N VAL A 35 -36.76 -56.08 36.05
CA VAL A 35 -35.80 -56.48 35.01
C VAL A 35 -35.23 -55.21 34.40
N GLU A 36 -33.92 -55.02 34.51
CA GLU A 36 -33.19 -53.95 33.83
C GLU A 36 -32.99 -54.36 32.36
N VAL A 37 -33.44 -53.52 31.43
CA VAL A 37 -33.12 -53.65 30.00
C VAL A 37 -32.26 -52.45 29.65
N GLU A 38 -31.01 -52.69 29.28
CA GLU A 38 -30.11 -51.68 28.72
C GLU A 38 -30.47 -51.47 27.24
N GLU A 39 -30.93 -50.28 26.88
CA GLU A 39 -30.95 -49.81 25.48
C GLU A 39 -29.85 -48.76 25.33
N GLU A 40 -28.91 -49.01 24.40
CA GLU A 40 -27.79 -48.12 24.09
C GLU A 40 -28.18 -47.18 22.93
N TYR A 41 -28.12 -45.87 23.17
CA TYR A 41 -28.26 -44.86 22.11
C TYR A 41 -27.01 -43.98 22.11
N ILE A 42 -26.48 -43.71 20.91
CA ILE A 42 -25.35 -42.80 20.69
C ILE A 42 -25.92 -41.42 20.36
N ASP A 43 -25.79 -40.46 21.27
CA ASP A 43 -26.02 -39.04 20.97
C ASP A 43 -24.71 -38.46 20.41
N GLU A 44 -24.74 -37.91 19.20
CA GLU A 44 -23.61 -37.24 18.55
C GLU A 44 -23.67 -35.74 18.89
N VAL A 45 -22.77 -35.26 19.75
CA VAL A 45 -22.67 -33.83 20.10
C VAL A 45 -21.49 -33.24 19.34
N ASN A 46 -21.78 -32.34 18.39
CA ASN A 46 -20.77 -31.59 17.66
C ASN A 46 -20.56 -30.23 18.34
N GLU A 47 -19.37 -30.00 18.86
CA GLU A 47 -18.92 -28.69 19.33
C GLU A 47 -17.99 -28.06 18.28
N GLU A 48 -18.36 -26.88 17.79
CA GLU A 48 -17.54 -26.08 16.86
C GLU A 48 -16.70 -25.08 17.65
N PHE A 49 -15.38 -25.16 17.50
CA PHE A 49 -14.43 -24.19 18.05
C PHE A 49 -13.81 -23.37 16.91
N ILE A 50 -13.85 -22.04 17.03
CA ILE A 50 -13.11 -21.14 16.12
C ILE A 50 -11.82 -20.75 16.82
N ILE A 51 -10.67 -21.14 16.26
CA ILE A 51 -9.36 -20.67 16.72
C ILE A 51 -8.89 -19.59 15.76
N SER A 52 -8.74 -18.36 16.26
CA SER A 52 -8.13 -17.26 15.52
C SER A 52 -6.64 -17.24 15.77
N ASN A 53 -5.84 -17.53 14.74
CA ASN A 53 -4.38 -17.42 14.80
C ASN A 53 -3.94 -16.12 14.08
N ILE A 54 -3.33 -15.20 14.82
CA ILE A 54 -2.85 -13.92 14.27
C ILE A 54 -1.38 -14.09 13.89
N THR A 55 -1.09 -13.98 12.60
CA THR A 55 0.27 -13.99 12.04
C THR A 55 0.62 -12.62 11.48
N GLN A 56 1.90 -12.28 11.45
CA GLN A 56 2.39 -11.02 10.88
C GLN A 56 2.98 -11.30 9.49
N GLU A 57 2.44 -10.64 8.46
CA GLU A 57 3.00 -10.69 7.11
C GLU A 57 3.63 -9.33 6.74
N VAL A 58 4.76 -9.38 6.03
CA VAL A 58 5.42 -8.18 5.49
C VAL A 58 4.97 -8.00 4.04
N ILE A 59 4.25 -6.92 3.77
CA ILE A 59 3.80 -6.54 2.42
C ILE A 59 4.56 -5.28 2.01
N ASN A 60 5.08 -5.22 0.77
CA ASN A 60 5.76 -4.04 0.27
C ASN A 60 4.74 -3.02 -0.28
N GLU A 61 4.72 -1.82 0.28
CA GLU A 61 3.91 -0.69 -0.21
C GLU A 61 4.78 0.25 -1.05
N THR A 62 4.31 0.65 -2.23
CA THR A 62 5.05 1.60 -3.09
C THR A 62 4.68 3.02 -2.73
N LYS A 63 5.67 3.83 -2.32
CA LYS A 63 5.51 5.25 -2.02
C LYS A 63 6.12 6.08 -3.14
N THR A 64 5.35 7.03 -3.65
CA THR A 64 5.84 8.02 -4.63
C THR A 64 6.60 9.13 -3.90
N ILE A 65 7.81 9.42 -4.36
CA ILE A 65 8.65 10.52 -3.87
C ILE A 65 8.89 11.48 -5.03
N ASN A 66 8.48 12.72 -4.86
CA ASN A 66 8.79 13.78 -5.82
C ASN A 66 10.14 14.39 -5.44
N ILE A 67 11.15 14.13 -6.26
CA ILE A 67 12.47 14.73 -6.13
C ILE A 67 12.52 15.92 -7.07
N SER A 68 12.71 17.11 -6.53
CA SER A 68 12.94 18.31 -7.35
C SER A 68 14.43 18.62 -7.39
N LYS A 69 14.97 18.80 -8.59
CA LYS A 69 16.36 19.19 -8.81
C LYS A 69 16.38 20.51 -9.57
N THR A 70 16.96 21.53 -8.95
CA THR A 70 17.20 22.82 -9.59
C THR A 70 18.63 22.86 -10.10
N LYS A 71 18.80 23.26 -11.37
CA LYS A 71 20.10 23.41 -12.02
C LYS A 71 20.15 24.75 -12.73
N SER A 72 21.28 25.43 -12.67
CA SER A 72 21.56 26.61 -13.47
C SER A 72 22.00 26.18 -14.87
N GLU A 73 21.36 26.74 -15.90
CA GLU A 73 21.64 26.47 -17.31
C GLU A 73 21.84 27.79 -18.07
N PRO A 74 22.77 27.86 -19.04
CA PRO A 74 22.98 29.07 -19.82
C PRO A 74 21.76 29.41 -20.67
N ILE A 75 21.47 30.70 -20.79
CA ILE A 75 20.45 31.19 -21.71
C ILE A 75 21.05 31.17 -23.13
N GLY A 76 20.34 30.56 -24.07
CA GLY A 76 20.75 30.51 -25.47
C GLY A 76 20.77 31.89 -26.09
N TYR A 77 21.75 32.13 -26.97
CA TYR A 77 21.91 33.40 -27.65
C TYR A 77 22.44 33.23 -29.07
N LYS A 78 22.23 34.26 -29.88
CA LYS A 78 22.77 34.39 -31.22
C LYS A 78 23.32 35.80 -31.43
N VAL A 79 24.48 35.87 -32.06
CA VAL A 79 25.08 37.12 -32.54
C VAL A 79 24.94 37.17 -34.05
N ILE A 80 24.29 38.20 -34.56
CA ILE A 80 24.07 38.41 -36.00
C ILE A 80 24.84 39.65 -36.43
N LYS A 81 25.63 39.51 -37.49
CA LYS A 81 26.28 40.65 -38.13
C LYS A 81 25.23 41.40 -38.96
N ASP A 82 24.78 42.56 -38.48
CA ASP A 82 23.65 43.32 -39.04
C ASP A 82 24.05 44.23 -40.21
N SER A 83 25.34 44.47 -40.44
CA SER A 83 25.77 45.36 -41.53
C SER A 83 27.06 44.93 -42.21
N VAL A 84 27.40 45.62 -43.29
CA VAL A 84 28.77 45.59 -43.84
C VAL A 84 29.64 46.59 -43.09
N LEU A 85 30.95 46.35 -43.13
CA LEU A 85 31.95 47.24 -42.55
C LEU A 85 31.86 48.64 -43.19
N ARG A 86 31.68 49.66 -42.35
CA ARG A 86 31.53 51.06 -42.79
C ARG A 86 32.73 51.89 -42.40
N ASN A 87 33.06 52.85 -43.24
CA ASN A 87 33.97 53.92 -42.90
C ASN A 87 33.19 55.08 -42.27
N LYS A 88 33.63 55.52 -41.10
CA LYS A 88 33.18 56.75 -40.46
C LYS A 88 34.37 57.69 -40.29
N TYR A 89 34.17 58.98 -40.54
CA TYR A 89 35.17 60.00 -40.29
C TYR A 89 34.63 60.92 -39.19
N GLU A 90 35.35 60.99 -38.07
CA GLU A 90 34.93 61.72 -36.88
C GLU A 90 36.19 62.26 -36.19
N ASN A 91 36.17 63.53 -35.75
CA ASN A 91 37.28 64.17 -35.04
C ASN A 91 38.64 63.98 -35.76
N GLU A 92 38.65 64.21 -37.08
CA GLU A 92 39.81 64.06 -37.98
C GLU A 92 40.38 62.63 -38.11
N LYS A 93 39.74 61.64 -37.49
CA LYS A 93 40.16 60.24 -37.48
C LYS A 93 39.23 59.37 -38.32
N LYS A 94 39.80 58.31 -38.90
CA LYS A 94 39.06 57.28 -39.65
C LYS A 94 38.74 56.10 -38.72
N TYR A 95 37.46 55.76 -38.65
CA TYR A 95 36.95 54.63 -37.90
C TYR A 95 36.35 53.60 -38.85
N LEU A 96 36.59 52.33 -38.53
CA LEU A 96 35.75 51.25 -39.02
C LEU A 96 34.61 51.06 -38.05
N SER A 97 33.40 50.88 -38.56
CA SER A 97 32.26 50.51 -37.74
C SER A 97 31.49 49.33 -38.30
N GLN A 98 30.99 48.51 -37.38
CA GLN A 98 30.27 47.30 -37.68
C GLN A 98 29.15 47.11 -36.66
N LYS A 99 27.93 46.96 -37.14
CA LYS A 99 26.77 46.67 -36.29
C LYS A 99 26.57 45.18 -36.10
N TYR A 100 26.15 44.83 -34.89
CA TYR A 100 25.75 43.49 -34.50
C TYR A 100 24.40 43.56 -33.78
N ASP A 101 23.58 42.54 -34.01
CA ASP A 101 22.35 42.30 -33.26
C ASP A 101 22.56 41.07 -32.38
N ILE A 102 22.33 41.22 -31.09
CA ILE A 102 22.47 40.16 -30.09
C ILE A 102 21.07 39.78 -29.65
N ILE A 103 20.71 38.51 -29.82
CA ILE A 103 19.38 37.99 -29.55
C ILE A 103 19.49 36.83 -28.55
N PHE A 104 18.77 36.91 -27.44
CA PHE A 104 18.58 35.87 -26.45
C PHE A 104 17.24 35.14 -26.67
N ASP A 105 17.18 33.87 -26.27
CA ASP A 105 15.96 33.05 -26.39
C ASP A 105 14.82 33.52 -25.47
N GLU A 106 15.13 34.35 -24.45
CA GLU A 106 14.18 34.88 -23.48
C GLU A 106 14.55 36.31 -23.06
N GLU A 107 13.60 37.02 -22.44
CA GLU A 107 13.83 38.38 -21.94
C GLU A 107 14.81 38.34 -20.77
N ILE A 108 15.82 39.20 -20.81
CA ILE A 108 16.85 39.30 -19.77
C ILE A 108 16.98 40.72 -19.23
N THR A 109 17.31 40.82 -17.95
CA THR A 109 17.74 42.06 -17.29
C THR A 109 19.12 41.82 -16.70
N PHE A 110 20.14 41.97 -17.53
CA PHE A 110 21.52 41.58 -17.21
C PHE A 110 22.53 42.28 -18.13
N CYS A 111 23.75 42.53 -17.63
CA CYS A 111 24.87 43.00 -18.46
C CYS A 111 25.74 41.83 -18.89
N VAL A 112 25.87 41.66 -20.21
CA VAL A 112 26.72 40.64 -20.80
C VAL A 112 28.08 41.24 -21.13
N LEU A 113 29.13 40.45 -20.99
CA LEU A 113 30.47 40.83 -21.44
C LEU A 113 30.74 40.14 -22.77
N GLY A 114 31.21 40.90 -23.73
CA GLY A 114 31.70 40.40 -25.00
C GLY A 114 33.10 40.93 -25.29
N GLU A 115 33.84 40.18 -26.08
CA GLU A 115 35.15 40.56 -26.59
C GLU A 115 35.00 40.79 -28.10
N TYR A 116 35.55 41.89 -28.61
CA TYR A 116 35.69 42.10 -30.04
C TYR A 116 37.15 42.13 -30.49
N LYS A 117 37.36 41.71 -31.72
CA LYS A 117 38.68 41.70 -32.39
C LYS A 117 38.58 42.43 -33.70
N LEU A 118 39.52 43.37 -33.93
CA LEU A 118 39.76 43.94 -35.25
C LEU A 118 40.92 43.16 -35.89
N ILE A 119 40.67 42.59 -37.06
CA ILE A 119 41.65 41.77 -37.79
C ILE A 119 41.89 42.40 -39.16
N GLU A 120 43.17 42.51 -39.55
CA GLU A 120 43.64 43.00 -40.85
C GLU A 120 44.38 41.86 -41.58
N ASN A 121 43.89 41.42 -42.75
CA ASN A 121 44.57 40.39 -43.57
C ASN A 121 45.13 39.20 -42.73
N TYR A 122 44.35 38.67 -41.78
CA TYR A 122 44.70 37.58 -40.84
C TYR A 122 45.57 37.94 -39.63
N ARG A 123 45.94 39.20 -39.43
CA ARG A 123 46.65 39.68 -38.24
C ARG A 123 45.69 40.36 -37.27
N LEU A 124 45.74 39.98 -35.99
CA LEU A 124 45.05 40.69 -34.92
C LEU A 124 45.64 42.10 -34.78
N VAL A 125 44.80 43.12 -34.91
CA VAL A 125 45.16 44.53 -34.77
C VAL A 125 44.80 45.05 -33.39
N ASN A 126 43.57 44.79 -32.95
CA ASN A 126 43.09 45.17 -31.63
C ASN A 126 42.17 44.08 -31.06
N VAL A 127 42.16 43.98 -29.74
CA VAL A 127 41.19 43.21 -28.95
C VAL A 127 40.77 44.06 -27.76
N ASP A 128 39.48 44.10 -27.48
CA ASP A 128 38.94 44.87 -26.37
C ASP A 128 37.61 44.29 -25.90
N ASP A 129 37.27 44.59 -24.65
CA ASP A 129 36.07 44.10 -23.99
C ASP A 129 34.96 45.16 -24.08
N VAL A 130 33.71 44.70 -24.19
CA VAL A 130 32.52 45.54 -24.19
C VAL A 130 31.46 44.95 -23.28
N GLU A 131 30.89 45.80 -22.44
CA GLU A 131 29.74 45.47 -21.60
C GLU A 131 28.45 45.95 -22.25
N ILE A 132 27.44 45.08 -22.30
CA ILE A 132 26.17 45.33 -22.98
C ILE A 132 25.04 44.96 -22.03
N CYS A 133 24.34 45.97 -21.52
CA CYS A 133 23.25 45.79 -20.57
C CYS A 133 21.89 45.66 -21.27
N PHE A 134 21.10 44.68 -20.87
CA PHE A 134 19.73 44.46 -21.30
C PHE A 134 18.79 44.83 -20.15
N GLU A 135 17.64 45.43 -20.47
CA GLU A 135 16.62 45.87 -19.51
C GLU A 135 15.26 45.31 -19.89
N ASN A 136 15.01 44.05 -19.53
CA ASN A 136 13.81 43.30 -19.92
C ASN A 136 13.62 43.26 -21.45
N GLU A 137 14.71 42.91 -22.16
CA GLU A 137 14.75 42.84 -23.62
C GLU A 137 15.26 41.47 -24.06
N THR A 138 14.78 40.98 -25.21
CA THR A 138 15.31 39.77 -25.87
C THR A 138 16.43 40.08 -26.85
N SER A 139 16.53 41.32 -27.34
CA SER A 139 17.47 41.68 -28.39
C SER A 139 18.04 43.07 -28.21
N LYS A 140 19.31 43.26 -28.56
CA LYS A 140 19.97 44.57 -28.53
C LYS A 140 20.94 44.75 -29.68
N ASN A 141 20.80 45.88 -30.36
CA ASN A 141 21.70 46.31 -31.41
C ASN A 141 22.88 47.09 -30.81
N ILE A 142 24.09 46.72 -31.22
CA ILE A 142 25.32 47.41 -30.85
C ILE A 142 26.08 47.86 -32.09
N GLU A 143 26.89 48.91 -31.95
CA GLU A 143 27.84 49.33 -32.97
C GLU A 143 29.25 49.33 -32.38
N LEU A 144 30.10 48.45 -32.90
CA LEU A 144 31.53 48.46 -32.59
C LEU A 144 32.23 49.45 -33.51
N LYS A 145 33.20 50.19 -32.95
CA LYS A 145 33.97 51.21 -33.67
C LYS A 145 35.44 51.15 -33.26
N GLU A 146 36.33 51.15 -34.23
CA GLU A 146 37.77 51.15 -33.99
C GLU A 146 38.51 52.05 -34.98
N ILE A 147 39.59 52.69 -34.52
CA ILE A 147 40.46 53.50 -35.39
C ILE A 147 41.29 52.56 -36.26
N TYR A 148 41.44 52.89 -37.54
CA TYR A 148 42.24 52.08 -38.45
C TYR A 148 43.12 52.92 -39.39
N VAL A 149 44.20 52.32 -39.87
CA VAL A 149 45.09 52.88 -40.89
C VAL A 149 45.31 51.79 -41.95
N GLY A 150 44.76 51.98 -43.16
CA GLY A 150 44.90 51.02 -44.24
C GLY A 150 43.74 51.05 -45.24
N ILE A 151 43.59 49.96 -45.99
CA ILE A 151 42.48 49.74 -46.93
C ILE A 151 41.35 49.04 -46.18
N LYS A 152 40.14 49.61 -46.19
CA LYS A 152 38.98 49.11 -45.43
C LYS A 152 38.70 47.61 -45.64
N ASP A 153 38.81 47.15 -46.88
CA ASP A 153 38.41 45.79 -47.27
C ASP A 153 39.36 44.70 -46.74
N ASP A 154 40.53 45.09 -46.22
CA ASP A 154 41.48 44.21 -45.56
C ASP A 154 41.07 43.90 -44.11
N PHE A 155 40.12 44.67 -43.56
CA PHE A 155 39.70 44.59 -42.18
C PHE A 155 38.38 43.85 -42.01
N HIS A 156 38.22 43.21 -40.85
CA HIS A 156 36.92 42.74 -40.36
C HIS A 156 36.90 42.71 -38.83
N PHE A 157 35.68 42.81 -38.29
CA PHE A 157 35.41 42.59 -36.87
C PHE A 157 34.95 41.16 -36.63
N GLU A 158 35.44 40.57 -35.54
CA GLU A 158 34.86 39.41 -34.88
C GLU A 158 34.35 39.84 -33.51
N PHE A 159 33.19 39.31 -33.10
CA PHE A 159 32.59 39.61 -31.81
C PHE A 159 32.01 38.34 -31.19
N ASN A 160 32.34 38.08 -29.93
CA ASN A 160 31.86 36.92 -29.19
C ASN A 160 31.46 37.32 -27.77
N ILE A 161 30.39 36.72 -27.25
CA ILE A 161 29.99 36.89 -25.85
C ILE A 161 30.86 35.96 -25.00
N THR A 162 31.59 36.53 -24.04
CA THR A 162 32.47 35.79 -23.12
C THR A 162 31.75 35.44 -21.83
N TYR A 163 30.76 36.24 -21.42
CA TYR A 163 29.95 35.99 -20.24
C TYR A 163 28.45 36.18 -20.53
N SER A 164 27.71 35.06 -20.54
CA SER A 164 26.28 35.00 -20.81
C SER A 164 25.46 34.76 -19.54
N PRO A 165 24.21 35.26 -19.46
CA PRO A 165 23.33 35.00 -18.33
C PRO A 165 22.93 33.52 -18.25
N THR A 166 22.49 33.11 -17.06
CA THR A 166 21.98 31.75 -16.79
C THR A 166 20.59 31.82 -16.19
N LYS A 167 19.78 30.77 -16.41
CA LYS A 167 18.48 30.57 -15.79
C LYS A 167 18.48 29.34 -14.89
N ASN A 168 17.60 29.35 -13.89
CA ASN A 168 17.38 28.18 -13.05
C ASN A 168 16.26 27.32 -13.63
N VAL A 169 16.59 26.09 -14.00
CA VAL A 169 15.64 25.09 -14.47
C VAL A 169 15.39 24.09 -13.34
N THR A 170 14.13 23.99 -12.91
CA THR A 170 13.70 23.00 -11.91
C THR A 170 13.06 21.82 -12.62
N THR A 171 13.68 20.65 -12.50
CA THR A 171 13.14 19.39 -13.02
C THR A 171 12.53 18.60 -11.88
N TYR A 172 11.36 18.00 -12.12
CA TYR A 172 10.69 17.13 -11.18
C TYR A 172 10.86 15.69 -11.65
N GLU A 173 11.51 14.87 -10.83
CA GLU A 173 11.63 13.42 -11.06
C GLU A 173 10.72 12.70 -10.08
N ILE A 174 9.94 11.76 -10.61
CA ILE A 174 9.10 10.87 -9.80
C ILE A 174 9.92 9.62 -9.53
N SER A 175 10.26 9.40 -8.27
CA SER A 175 10.89 8.16 -7.81
C SER A 175 9.90 7.32 -7.02
N TYR A 176 10.05 6.00 -7.09
CA TYR A 176 9.22 5.04 -6.37
C TYR A 176 10.08 4.33 -5.34
N GLU A 177 9.72 4.44 -4.06
CA GLU A 177 10.37 3.71 -2.97
C GLU A 177 9.40 2.64 -2.46
N THR A 178 9.83 1.38 -2.44
CA THR A 178 9.09 0.30 -1.78
C THR A 178 9.42 0.28 -0.29
N VAL A 179 8.43 0.55 0.55
CA VAL A 179 8.55 0.52 2.02
C VAL A 179 7.84 -0.74 2.53
N PRO A 180 8.50 -1.58 3.36
CA PRO A 180 7.86 -2.74 3.95
C PRO A 180 6.82 -2.30 5.00
N LYS A 181 5.63 -2.88 4.94
CA LYS A 181 4.52 -2.69 5.87
C LYS A 181 4.17 -4.02 6.52
N ILE A 182 4.13 -4.04 7.84
CA ILE A 182 3.70 -5.23 8.61
C ILE A 182 2.18 -5.19 8.72
N VAL A 183 1.52 -6.26 8.31
CA VAL A 183 0.06 -6.40 8.36
C VAL A 183 -0.28 -7.63 9.20
N ASN A 184 -1.27 -7.52 10.08
CA ASN A 184 -1.76 -8.64 10.87
C ASN A 184 -2.75 -9.45 10.04
N VAL A 185 -2.46 -10.72 9.82
CA VAL A 185 -3.33 -11.68 9.12
C VAL A 185 -3.93 -12.62 10.17
N THR A 186 -5.26 -12.61 10.28
CA THR A 186 -5.99 -13.54 11.14
C THR A 186 -6.49 -14.70 10.30
N ILE A 187 -5.96 -15.90 10.55
CA ILE A 187 -6.48 -17.14 9.97
C ILE A 187 -7.43 -17.74 11.01
N ASN A 188 -8.69 -17.96 10.61
CA ASN A 188 -9.69 -18.61 11.45
C ASN A 188 -9.83 -20.07 11.01
N ASP A 189 -9.34 -20.99 11.84
CA ASP A 189 -9.52 -22.42 11.63
C ASP A 189 -10.70 -22.91 12.48
N THR A 190 -11.63 -23.65 11.86
CA THR A 190 -12.76 -24.28 12.56
C THR A 190 -12.39 -25.72 12.90
N ILE A 191 -12.34 -26.05 14.19
CA ILE A 191 -12.15 -27.42 14.66
C ILE A 191 -13.51 -27.95 15.11
N VAL A 192 -13.97 -29.03 14.47
CA VAL A 192 -15.17 -29.77 14.89
C VAL A 192 -14.72 -30.89 15.81
N LYS A 193 -15.15 -30.85 17.08
CA LYS A 193 -14.96 -31.95 18.02
C LYS A 193 -16.27 -32.71 18.16
N THR A 194 -16.23 -34.01 17.88
CA THR A 194 -17.36 -34.91 18.06
C THR A 194 -17.09 -35.75 19.30
N ASP A 195 -17.88 -35.53 20.35
CA ASP A 195 -17.85 -36.36 21.55
C ASP A 195 -19.06 -37.32 21.52
N ASN A 196 -18.81 -38.63 21.58
CA ASN A 196 -19.85 -39.64 21.68
C ASN A 196 -20.31 -39.73 23.15
N VAL A 197 -21.57 -39.39 23.43
CA VAL A 197 -22.14 -39.50 24.77
C VAL A 197 -23.12 -40.68 24.81
N THR A 198 -22.80 -41.69 25.63
CA THR A 198 -23.71 -42.80 25.94
C THR A 198 -24.66 -42.39 27.08
N LYS A 199 -25.98 -42.49 26.86
CA LYS A 199 -26.99 -42.32 27.92
C LYS A 199 -27.76 -43.61 28.16
N THR A 200 -27.68 -44.14 29.37
CA THR A 200 -28.48 -45.29 29.81
C THR A 200 -29.85 -44.81 30.29
N ARG A 201 -30.94 -45.32 29.71
CA ARG A 201 -32.31 -45.02 30.15
C ARG A 201 -32.91 -46.23 30.86
N ILE A 202 -33.21 -46.12 32.15
CA ILE A 202 -33.87 -47.19 32.91
C ILE A 202 -35.37 -47.14 32.57
N LYS A 203 -35.89 -48.21 31.97
CA LYS A 203 -37.30 -48.37 31.63
C LYS A 203 -37.93 -49.41 32.56
N GLU A 204 -38.81 -48.99 33.48
CA GLU A 204 -39.53 -49.93 34.34
C GLU A 204 -40.66 -50.61 33.54
N ILE A 205 -40.55 -51.93 33.36
CA ILE A 205 -41.63 -52.75 32.79
C ILE A 205 -42.22 -53.61 33.92
N SER A 206 -43.51 -53.42 34.19
CA SER A 206 -44.30 -54.24 35.12
C SER A 206 -44.77 -55.50 34.40
N LEU A 207 -44.25 -56.67 34.79
CA LEU A 207 -44.75 -57.97 34.33
C LEU A 207 -45.49 -58.65 35.48
N MET A 208 -46.83 -58.73 35.35
CA MET A 208 -47.68 -59.47 36.26
C MET A 208 -47.62 -60.97 35.91
N LYS A 209 -47.05 -61.79 36.79
CA LYS A 209 -46.91 -63.23 36.57
C LYS A 209 -48.19 -63.92 37.07
N TRP A 210 -49.04 -64.37 36.15
CA TRP A 210 -50.18 -65.23 36.49
C TRP A 210 -49.67 -66.62 36.82
N ILE A 211 -49.72 -67.03 38.09
CA ILE A 211 -49.48 -68.44 38.45
C ILE A 211 -50.79 -69.19 38.22
N LEU A 212 -51.02 -69.58 36.96
CA LEU A 212 -51.81 -70.71 36.47
C LEU A 212 -51.83 -70.60 34.93
N GLY A 213 -50.79 -71.12 34.28
CA GLY A 213 -50.55 -71.09 32.83
C GLY A 213 -49.07 -70.94 32.52
#